data_AF-A0A0L6CM21-F1
#
_entry.id   AF-A0A0L6CM21-F1
#
_cell.length_a   1.000
_cell.length_b   1.000
_cell.length_c   1.000
_cell.angle_alpha   90.00
_cell.angle_beta   90.00
_cell.angle_gamma   90.00
#
_symmetry.space_group_name_H-M   'P 1'
#
loop_
_entity.id
_entity.type
_entity.pdbx_description
1 polymer ?
#
loop_
_entity_poly.entity_id
_entity_poly.type
_entity_poly.pdbx_seq_one_letter_code
_entity_poly.pdbx_strand_id
1 'polypeptide(L)'
;MATLVGGAVGQGLGVARAARAMNGQIDADLEFLLENGYLPNVQPVLPLTGSRPRSKVAIFLTSWAIGSLGIFVLIFLASVLVTAAANDPEHSVALAVVGGGLTGLGAGILGGWLPGLILFAILGTRENVRRAVGVVLEEFREYWEARTEAMHAIPQGRDPYVVWNCLATYRLPLDDA
;
A
#
# COMPACT_ATOMS: atom_id res chain seq x y z
N MET A 1 2.26 16.93 13.63
CA MET A 1 1.95 16.11 12.44
C MET A 1 2.91 16.35 11.28
N ALA A 2 3.23 17.60 10.94
CA ALA A 2 4.21 17.93 9.88
C ALA A 2 5.55 17.16 9.94
N THR A 3 6.11 16.91 11.12
CA THR A 3 7.35 16.12 11.30
C THR A 3 7.18 14.62 11.00
N LEU A 4 5.99 14.06 11.24
CA LEU A 4 5.65 12.67 10.90
C LEU A 4 5.46 12.49 9.40
N VAL A 5 4.87 13.48 8.73
CA VAL A 5 4.67 13.47 7.27
C VAL A 5 5.98 13.70 6.53
N GLY A 6 6.83 14.65 6.97
CA GLY A 6 8.17 14.84 6.40
C GLY A 6 9.05 13.57 6.51
N GLY A 7 8.97 12.86 7.65
CA GLY A 7 9.63 11.57 7.81
C GLY A 7 9.02 10.44 6.94
N ALA A 8 7.74 10.53 6.59
CA ALA A 8 7.05 9.57 5.72
C ALA A 8 7.28 9.85 4.22
N VAL A 9 7.43 11.12 3.81
CA VAL A 9 7.79 11.53 2.45
C VAL A 9 9.16 10.94 2.05
N GLY A 10 10.09 10.85 3.00
CA GLY A 10 11.37 10.14 2.84
C GLY A 10 11.26 8.61 2.67
N GLN A 11 10.07 8.01 2.83
CA GLN A 11 9.87 6.55 2.73
C GLN A 11 9.47 6.07 1.33
N GLY A 12 9.32 6.97 0.34
CA GLY A 12 9.26 6.58 -1.07
C GLY A 12 8.42 7.46 -1.99
N LEU A 13 8.63 7.28 -3.30
CA LEU A 13 7.98 8.00 -4.40
C LEU A 13 6.44 8.11 -4.30
N GLY A 14 5.78 7.10 -3.71
CA GLY A 14 4.33 7.09 -3.55
C GLY A 14 3.82 8.14 -2.56
N VAL A 15 4.52 8.35 -1.44
CA VAL A 15 4.15 9.33 -0.42
C VAL A 15 4.39 10.74 -0.95
N ALA A 16 5.56 10.98 -1.57
CA ALA A 16 5.87 12.25 -2.19
C ALA A 16 4.86 12.62 -3.30
N ARG A 17 4.44 11.65 -4.13
CA ARG A 17 3.41 11.88 -5.15
C ARG A 17 2.07 12.26 -4.53
N ALA A 18 1.62 11.56 -3.49
CA ALA A 18 0.37 11.88 -2.81
C ALA A 18 0.43 13.28 -2.16
N ALA A 19 1.52 13.59 -1.47
CA ALA A 19 1.73 14.90 -0.85
C ALA A 19 1.76 16.03 -1.88
N ARG A 20 2.41 15.83 -3.04
CA ARG A 20 2.39 16.82 -4.15
C ARG A 20 1.00 17.02 -4.72
N ALA A 21 0.22 15.94 -4.88
CA ALA A 21 -1.16 16.06 -5.36
C ALA A 21 -2.04 16.83 -4.36
N MET A 22 -1.89 16.55 -3.06
CA MET A 22 -2.56 17.30 -1.99
C MET A 22 -2.17 18.78 -2.02
N ASN A 23 -0.86 19.09 -2.00
CA ASN A 23 -0.38 20.48 -2.03
C ASN A 23 -0.83 21.21 -3.29
N GLY A 24 -0.81 20.56 -4.46
CA GLY A 24 -1.29 21.16 -5.70
C GLY A 24 -2.78 21.52 -5.65
N GLN A 25 -3.61 20.69 -5.00
CA GLN A 25 -5.03 21.00 -4.79
C GLN A 25 -5.21 22.15 -3.79
N ILE A 26 -4.45 22.17 -2.70
CA ILE A 26 -4.48 23.25 -1.70
C ILE A 26 -4.07 24.57 -2.37
N ASP A 27 -2.95 24.59 -3.08
CA ASP A 27 -2.42 25.78 -3.74
C ASP A 27 -3.44 26.34 -4.76
N ALA A 28 -4.09 25.47 -5.54
CA ALA A 28 -5.15 25.87 -6.48
C ALA A 28 -6.42 26.41 -5.77
N ASP A 29 -6.83 25.79 -4.65
CA ASP A 29 -7.98 26.26 -3.87
C ASP A 29 -7.69 27.62 -3.19
N LEU A 30 -6.46 27.81 -2.70
CA LEU A 30 -5.99 29.06 -2.08
C LEU A 30 -5.90 30.20 -3.09
N GLU A 31 -5.35 29.96 -4.28
CA GLU A 31 -5.29 30.92 -5.38
C GLU A 31 -6.72 31.32 -5.81
N PHE A 32 -7.58 30.34 -6.02
CA PHE A 32 -8.96 30.59 -6.41
C PHE A 32 -9.73 31.39 -5.35
N LEU A 33 -9.51 31.09 -4.07
CA LEU A 33 -10.14 31.79 -2.95
C LEU A 33 -9.69 33.26 -2.87
N LEU A 34 -8.42 33.56 -3.14
CA LEU A 34 -7.92 34.94 -3.17
C LEU A 34 -8.52 35.73 -4.33
N GLU A 35 -8.65 35.12 -5.51
CA GLU A 35 -9.16 35.79 -6.70
C GLU A 35 -10.68 35.99 -6.66
N ASN A 36 -11.42 34.99 -6.17
CA ASN A 36 -12.87 34.92 -6.33
C ASN A 36 -13.64 35.12 -5.03
N GLY A 37 -12.98 35.00 -3.87
CA GLY A 37 -13.62 35.14 -2.56
C GLY A 37 -14.52 33.96 -2.16
N TYR A 38 -14.51 32.86 -2.91
CA TYR A 38 -15.21 31.61 -2.58
C TYR A 38 -14.38 30.40 -2.99
N LEU A 39 -14.76 29.21 -2.52
CA LEU A 39 -14.09 27.95 -2.86
C LEU A 39 -14.79 27.22 -4.01
N PRO A 40 -14.06 26.65 -4.99
CA PRO A 40 -14.67 26.00 -6.14
C PRO A 40 -15.34 24.68 -5.75
N ASN A 41 -16.41 24.29 -6.44
CA ASN A 41 -17.05 22.98 -6.23
C ASN A 41 -16.40 21.92 -7.13
N VAL A 42 -15.31 21.33 -6.67
CA VAL A 42 -14.51 20.33 -7.40
C VAL A 42 -14.46 19.00 -6.64
N GLN A 43 -14.11 17.92 -7.35
CA GLN A 43 -13.91 16.61 -6.74
C GLN A 43 -12.52 16.49 -6.11
N PRO A 44 -12.37 15.69 -5.04
CA PRO A 44 -11.07 15.48 -4.40
C PRO A 44 -10.11 14.74 -5.34
N VAL A 45 -8.86 15.20 -5.42
CA VAL A 45 -7.80 14.58 -6.24
C VAL A 45 -7.27 13.27 -5.61
N LEU A 46 -7.43 13.09 -4.30
CA LEU A 46 -7.04 11.89 -3.57
C LEU A 46 -8.28 11.21 -2.95
N PRO A 47 -8.25 9.88 -2.77
CA PRO A 47 -9.34 9.17 -2.12
C PRO A 47 -9.47 9.60 -0.65
N LEU A 48 -10.68 9.97 -0.24
CA LEU A 48 -11.00 10.37 1.15
C LEU A 48 -11.03 9.21 2.15
N THR A 49 -10.90 7.97 1.66
CA THR A 49 -10.85 6.77 2.49
C THR A 49 -9.55 6.03 2.24
N GLY A 50 -8.77 5.86 3.31
CA GLY A 50 -7.58 5.01 3.29
C GLY A 50 -7.96 3.53 3.23
N SER A 51 -7.11 2.72 2.60
CA SER A 51 -7.22 1.27 2.69
C SER A 51 -6.83 0.77 4.08
N ARG A 52 -7.64 -0.11 4.69
CA ARG A 52 -7.30 -0.72 5.98
C ARG A 52 -5.96 -1.46 5.90
N PRO A 53 -5.03 -1.22 6.84
CA PRO A 53 -3.73 -1.88 6.82
C PRO A 53 -3.89 -3.39 7.02
N ARG A 54 -3.16 -4.18 6.24
CA ARG A 54 -3.10 -5.63 6.43
C ARG A 54 -2.18 -5.96 7.60
N SER A 55 -2.54 -6.97 8.40
CA SER A 55 -1.69 -7.45 9.50
C SER A 55 -0.34 -7.93 8.96
N LYS A 56 0.77 -7.50 9.58
CA LYS A 56 2.13 -7.95 9.21
C LYS A 56 2.27 -9.46 9.34
N VAL A 57 1.62 -10.04 10.36
CA VAL A 57 1.58 -11.49 10.59
C VAL A 57 0.82 -12.19 9.45
N ALA A 58 -0.30 -11.61 8.99
CA ALA A 58 -1.03 -12.17 7.87
C ALA A 58 -0.19 -12.17 6.58
N ILE A 59 0.52 -11.07 6.29
CA ILE A 59 1.42 -10.98 5.12
C ILE A 59 2.54 -12.03 5.22
N PHE A 60 3.13 -12.19 6.40
CA PHE A 60 4.16 -13.19 6.64
C PHE A 60 3.64 -14.61 6.39
N LEU A 61 2.53 -14.99 7.02
CA LEU A 61 1.95 -16.32 6.89
C LEU A 61 1.54 -16.63 5.45
N THR A 62 0.95 -15.67 4.74
CA THR A 62 0.61 -15.85 3.32
C THR A 62 1.86 -16.02 2.46
N SER A 63 2.92 -15.25 2.73
CA SER A 63 4.16 -15.32 1.97
C SER A 63 4.87 -16.65 2.20
N TRP A 64 4.93 -17.10 3.46
CA TRP A 64 5.44 -18.41 3.83
C TRP A 64 4.62 -19.54 3.20
N ALA A 65 3.28 -19.48 3.28
CA ALA A 65 2.42 -20.49 2.69
C ALA A 65 2.61 -20.60 1.16
N ILE A 66 2.73 -19.46 0.46
CA ILE A 66 3.01 -19.43 -0.98
C ILE A 66 4.39 -20.04 -1.27
N GLY A 67 5.42 -19.69 -0.49
CA GLY A 67 6.77 -20.26 -0.63
C GLY A 67 6.79 -21.77 -0.41
N SER A 68 6.15 -22.25 0.66
CA SER A 68 6.03 -23.67 0.99
C SER A 68 5.25 -24.44 -0.08
N LEU A 69 4.16 -23.87 -0.60
CA LEU A 69 3.38 -24.46 -1.68
C LEU A 69 4.20 -24.55 -2.97
N GLY A 70 4.97 -23.51 -3.31
CA GLY A 70 5.83 -23.51 -4.50
C GLY A 70 6.87 -24.62 -4.48
N ILE A 71 7.53 -24.83 -3.33
CA ILE A 71 8.51 -25.91 -3.16
C ILE A 71 7.83 -27.28 -3.16
N PHE A 72 6.68 -27.41 -2.50
CA PHE A 72 5.89 -28.64 -2.54
C PHE A 72 5.56 -29.04 -3.98
N VAL A 73 5.00 -28.11 -4.76
CA VAL A 73 4.63 -28.36 -6.17
C VAL A 73 5.85 -28.71 -7.00
N LEU A 74 6.98 -28.00 -6.83
CA LEU A 74 8.22 -28.29 -7.54
C LEU A 74 8.72 -29.72 -7.29
N ILE A 75 8.81 -30.13 -6.03
CA ILE A 75 9.34 -31.46 -5.66
C ILE A 75 8.36 -32.56 -6.05
N PHE A 76 7.06 -32.32 -5.85
CA PHE A 76 6.02 -33.26 -6.26
C PHE A 76 6.04 -33.51 -7.77
N LEU A 77 6.04 -32.44 -8.57
CA LEU A 77 6.10 -32.56 -10.03
C LEU A 77 7.40 -33.18 -10.50
N ALA A 78 8.55 -32.80 -9.92
CA ALA A 78 9.84 -33.41 -10.27
C ALA A 78 9.85 -34.92 -9.99
N SER A 79 9.33 -35.34 -8.83
CA SER A 79 9.23 -36.76 -8.45
C SER A 79 8.38 -37.54 -9.46
N VAL A 80 7.18 -37.03 -9.78
CA VAL A 80 6.27 -37.70 -10.73
C VAL A 80 6.88 -37.74 -12.13
N LEU A 81 7.51 -36.65 -12.58
CA LEU A 81 8.09 -36.53 -13.91
C LEU A 81 9.29 -37.47 -14.09
N VAL A 82 10.18 -37.55 -13.09
CA VAL A 82 11.35 -38.45 -13.11
C VAL A 82 10.90 -39.91 -13.16
N THR A 83 9.93 -40.31 -12.34
CA THR A 83 9.44 -41.68 -12.33
C THR A 83 8.71 -42.06 -13.62
N ALA A 84 7.89 -41.15 -14.17
CA ALA A 84 7.21 -41.39 -15.44
C ALA A 84 8.20 -41.47 -16.62
N ALA A 85 9.26 -40.65 -16.61
CA ALA A 85 10.28 -40.65 -17.65
C ALA A 85 11.21 -41.88 -17.57
N ALA A 86 11.51 -42.36 -16.36
CA ALA A 86 12.34 -43.56 -16.15
C ALA A 86 11.62 -44.85 -16.61
N ASN A 87 10.28 -44.87 -16.55
CA ASN A 87 9.44 -46.00 -16.95
C ASN A 87 9.83 -47.32 -16.25
N ASP A 88 10.36 -47.21 -15.02
CA ASP A 88 10.83 -48.34 -14.23
C ASP A 88 9.65 -49.13 -13.64
N PRO A 89 9.53 -50.44 -13.90
CA PRO A 89 8.43 -51.26 -13.41
C PRO A 89 8.46 -51.47 -11.88
N GLU A 90 9.61 -51.30 -11.23
CA GLU A 90 9.76 -51.42 -9.78
C GLU A 90 9.30 -50.16 -9.02
N HIS A 91 9.32 -49.00 -9.67
CA HIS A 91 8.93 -47.72 -9.08
C HIS A 91 7.68 -47.20 -9.79
N SER A 92 6.52 -47.71 -9.38
CA SER A 92 5.25 -47.25 -9.95
C SER A 92 5.03 -45.75 -9.72
N VAL A 93 4.38 -45.08 -10.68
CA VAL A 93 3.99 -43.66 -10.57
C VAL A 93 3.15 -43.41 -9.31
N ALA A 94 2.33 -44.38 -8.88
CA ALA A 94 1.56 -44.29 -7.65
C ALA A 94 2.45 -44.16 -6.40
N LEU A 95 3.55 -44.90 -6.33
CA LEU A 95 4.53 -44.80 -5.24
C LEU A 95 5.25 -43.44 -5.27
N ALA A 96 5.59 -42.93 -6.45
CA ALA A 96 6.21 -41.62 -6.62
C ALA A 96 5.28 -40.44 -6.27
N VAL A 97 3.97 -40.59 -6.48
CA VAL A 97 2.96 -39.62 -6.04
C VAL A 97 2.91 -39.55 -4.51
N VAL A 98 2.87 -40.70 -3.84
CA VAL A 98 2.83 -40.76 -2.37
C VAL A 98 4.14 -40.28 -1.75
N GLY A 99 5.27 -40.80 -2.25
CA GLY A 99 6.61 -40.44 -1.77
C GLY A 99 6.99 -38.99 -2.09
N GLY A 100 6.74 -38.54 -3.31
CA GLY A 100 6.94 -37.15 -3.73
C GLY A 100 6.01 -36.18 -3.00
N GLY A 101 4.78 -36.61 -2.66
CA GLY A 101 3.84 -35.84 -1.85
C GLY A 101 4.36 -35.62 -0.43
N LEU A 102 4.75 -36.68 0.28
CA LEU A 102 5.28 -36.58 1.65
C LEU A 102 6.61 -35.82 1.70
N THR A 103 7.52 -36.13 0.78
CA THR A 103 8.84 -35.48 0.71
C THR A 103 8.71 -34.02 0.32
N GLY A 104 7.88 -33.72 -0.67
CA GLY A 104 7.56 -32.35 -1.08
C GLY A 104 6.89 -31.54 0.03
N LEU A 105 6.05 -32.16 0.86
CA LEU A 105 5.38 -31.46 1.96
C LEU A 105 6.37 -31.12 3.07
N GLY A 106 7.23 -32.06 3.45
CA GLY A 106 8.31 -31.81 4.42
C GLY A 106 9.30 -30.74 3.94
N ALA A 107 9.76 -30.87 2.70
CA ALA A 107 10.67 -29.90 2.09
C ALA A 107 10.00 -28.54 1.85
N GLY A 108 8.71 -28.49 1.56
CA GLY A 108 7.93 -27.27 1.47
C GLY A 108 7.88 -26.52 2.79
N ILE A 109 7.54 -27.19 3.88
CA ILE A 109 7.47 -26.58 5.23
C ILE A 109 8.86 -26.08 5.68
N LEU A 110 9.91 -26.89 5.47
CA LEU A 110 11.26 -26.59 5.94
C LEU A 110 12.04 -25.65 5.02
N GLY A 111 11.77 -25.66 3.71
CA GLY A 111 12.49 -24.88 2.70
C GLY A 111 11.73 -23.63 2.24
N GLY A 112 10.41 -23.58 2.45
CA GLY A 112 9.53 -22.52 1.94
C GLY A 112 9.80 -21.13 2.51
N TRP A 113 10.61 -21.06 3.57
CA TRP A 113 10.98 -19.80 4.22
C TRP A 113 11.80 -18.88 3.31
N LEU A 114 12.70 -19.39 2.47
CA LEU A 114 13.53 -18.57 1.57
C LEU A 114 12.70 -17.80 0.53
N PRO A 115 11.90 -18.46 -0.33
CA PRO A 115 11.00 -17.76 -1.24
C PRO A 115 9.93 -16.97 -0.48
N GLY A 116 9.49 -17.44 0.69
CA GLY A 116 8.55 -16.73 1.55
C GLY A 116 9.10 -15.41 2.10
N LEU A 117 10.38 -15.33 2.46
CA LEU A 117 11.02 -14.10 2.93
C LEU A 117 11.15 -13.06 1.82
N ILE A 118 11.46 -13.48 0.60
CA ILE A 118 11.53 -12.57 -0.56
C ILE A 118 10.14 -11.96 -0.81
N LEU A 119 9.10 -12.79 -0.85
CA LEU A 119 7.71 -12.32 -1.00
C LEU A 119 7.30 -11.41 0.16
N PHE A 120 7.68 -11.76 1.39
CA PHE A 120 7.42 -10.93 2.56
C PHE A 120 8.12 -9.57 2.49
N ALA A 121 9.36 -9.50 2.01
CA ALA A 121 10.06 -8.23 1.82
C ALA A 121 9.35 -7.34 0.80
N ILE A 122 8.91 -7.90 -0.32
CA ILE A 122 8.19 -7.15 -1.37
C ILE A 122 6.80 -6.71 -0.87
N LEU A 123 6.01 -7.61 -0.30
CA LEU A 123 4.66 -7.29 0.16
C LEU A 123 4.68 -6.40 1.41
N GLY A 124 5.64 -6.62 2.30
CA GLY A 124 5.86 -5.81 3.49
C GLY A 124 6.31 -4.39 3.15
N THR A 125 7.20 -4.20 2.17
CA THR A 125 7.57 -2.85 1.70
C THR A 125 6.39 -2.15 1.04
N ARG A 126 5.62 -2.83 0.19
CA ARG A 126 4.39 -2.27 -0.42
C ARG A 126 3.36 -1.86 0.64
N GLU A 127 3.16 -2.68 1.67
CA GLU A 127 2.25 -2.36 2.77
C GLU A 127 2.78 -1.20 3.63
N ASN A 128 4.09 -1.11 3.87
CA ASN A 128 4.69 0.02 4.58
C ASN A 128 4.48 1.34 3.81
N VAL A 129 4.71 1.34 2.50
CA VAL A 129 4.43 2.51 1.64
C VAL A 129 2.94 2.84 1.67
N ARG A 130 2.05 1.84 1.62
CA ARG A 130 0.61 2.04 1.69
C ARG A 130 0.17 2.69 3.01
N ARG A 131 0.77 2.28 4.13
CA ARG A 131 0.54 2.88 5.45
C ARG A 131 1.06 4.31 5.52
N ALA A 132 2.24 4.58 4.95
CA ALA A 132 2.81 5.92 4.90
C ALA A 132 1.96 6.87 4.03
N VAL A 133 1.47 6.41 2.87
CA VAL A 133 0.48 7.14 2.06
C VAL A 133 -0.83 7.35 2.84
N GLY A 134 -1.24 6.38 3.66
CA GLY A 134 -2.40 6.50 4.53
C GLY A 134 -2.36 7.71 5.45
N VAL A 135 -1.17 8.11 5.93
CA VAL A 135 -1.02 9.34 6.74
C VAL A 135 -1.34 10.58 5.91
N VAL A 136 -0.84 10.67 4.68
CA VAL A 136 -1.15 11.78 3.76
C VAL A 136 -2.64 11.80 3.40
N LEU A 137 -3.27 10.64 3.20
CA LEU A 137 -4.70 10.57 2.92
C LEU A 137 -5.56 11.00 4.12
N GLU A 138 -5.11 10.74 5.35
CA GLU A 138 -5.80 11.20 6.55
C GLU A 138 -5.75 12.73 6.67
N GLU A 139 -4.57 13.33 6.49
CA GLU A 139 -4.39 14.79 6.44
C GLU A 139 -5.22 15.41 5.30
N PHE A 140 -5.24 14.77 4.14
CA PHE A 140 -6.06 15.22 3.02
C PHE A 140 -7.56 15.16 3.33
N ARG A 141 -8.01 14.16 4.09
CA ARG A 141 -9.40 14.06 4.53
C ARG A 141 -9.76 15.21 5.48
N GLU A 142 -8.91 15.50 6.47
CA GLU A 142 -9.12 16.61 7.40
C GLU A 142 -9.15 17.97 6.66
N TYR A 143 -8.22 18.16 5.71
CA TYR A 143 -8.24 19.30 4.80
C TYR A 143 -9.58 19.38 4.03
N TRP A 144 -10.04 18.27 3.46
CA TRP A 144 -11.25 18.23 2.65
C TRP A 144 -12.52 18.54 3.46
N GLU A 145 -12.59 18.07 4.71
CA GLU A 145 -13.66 18.40 5.64
C GLU A 145 -13.66 19.90 5.97
N ALA A 146 -12.49 20.48 6.32
CA ALA A 146 -12.36 21.91 6.61
C ALA A 146 -12.72 22.79 5.39
N ARG A 147 -12.27 22.38 4.19
CA ARG A 147 -12.61 23.01 2.91
C ARG A 147 -14.12 22.99 2.65
N THR A 148 -14.77 21.85 2.88
CA THR A 148 -16.22 21.68 2.67
C THR A 148 -17.02 22.53 3.66
N GLU A 149 -16.61 22.59 4.92
CA GLU A 149 -17.21 23.50 5.91
C GLU A 149 -17.07 24.96 5.47
N ALA A 150 -15.87 25.36 5.02
CA ALA A 150 -15.61 26.70 4.56
C ALA A 150 -16.43 27.09 3.32
N MET A 151 -16.64 26.17 2.37
CA MET A 151 -17.53 26.37 1.22
C MET A 151 -18.95 26.80 1.64
N HIS A 152 -19.46 26.25 2.74
CA HIS A 152 -20.79 26.60 3.26
C HIS A 152 -20.78 27.84 4.15
N ALA A 153 -19.68 28.11 4.86
CA ALA A 153 -19.58 29.20 5.80
C ALA A 153 -19.25 30.56 5.16
N ILE A 154 -18.52 30.59 4.03
CA ILE A 154 -18.19 31.84 3.31
C ILE A 154 -19.48 32.58 2.88
N PRO A 155 -20.48 31.94 2.23
CA PRO A 155 -21.75 32.59 1.91
C PRO A 155 -22.53 33.10 3.14
N GLN A 156 -22.23 32.59 4.34
CA GLN A 156 -22.86 33.01 5.60
C GLN A 156 -22.12 34.19 6.26
N GLY A 157 -21.09 34.74 5.60
CA GLY A 157 -20.34 35.90 6.07
C GLY A 157 -18.99 35.57 6.73
N ARG A 158 -18.50 34.32 6.64
CA ARG A 158 -17.14 33.99 7.09
C ARG A 158 -16.12 34.69 6.17
N ASP A 159 -15.13 35.34 6.79
CA ASP A 159 -14.05 36.03 6.07
C ASP A 159 -13.20 35.03 5.24
N PRO A 160 -13.13 35.18 3.90
CA PRO A 160 -12.28 34.37 3.04
C PRO A 160 -10.80 34.37 3.44
N TYR A 161 -10.27 35.46 4.00
CA TYR A 161 -8.87 35.53 4.42
C TYR A 161 -8.58 34.63 5.64
N VAL A 162 -9.53 34.50 6.55
CA VAL A 162 -9.44 33.57 7.68
C VAL A 162 -9.47 32.12 7.19
N VAL A 163 -10.33 31.82 6.22
CA VAL A 163 -10.37 30.49 5.57
C VAL A 163 -9.04 30.21 4.86
N TRP A 164 -8.51 31.18 4.13
CA TRP A 164 -7.24 31.05 3.43
C TRP A 164 -6.11 30.67 4.39
N ASN A 165 -5.95 31.42 5.49
CA ASN A 165 -4.92 31.13 6.49
C ASN A 165 -5.11 29.74 7.13
N CYS A 166 -6.35 29.33 7.39
CA CYS A 166 -6.66 28.01 7.92
C CYS A 166 -6.26 26.89 6.95
N LEU A 167 -6.71 26.96 5.69
CA LEU A 167 -6.43 25.95 4.67
C LEU A 167 -4.93 25.86 4.35
N ALA A 168 -4.22 26.99 4.38
CA ALA A 168 -2.76 27.03 4.18
C ALA A 168 -1.98 26.21 5.23
N THR A 169 -2.52 26.02 6.44
CA THR A 169 -1.84 25.21 7.48
C THR A 169 -1.79 23.71 7.15
N TYR A 170 -2.65 23.22 6.27
CA TYR A 170 -2.67 21.82 5.84
C TYR A 170 -1.60 21.50 4.79
N ARG A 171 -0.92 22.51 4.25
CA ARG A 171 0.14 22.31 3.25
C ARG A 171 1.27 21.49 3.86
N LEU A 172 1.59 20.37 3.22
CA LEU A 172 2.60 19.45 3.72
C LEU A 172 4.01 19.96 3.36
N PRO A 173 4.99 19.85 4.28
CA PRO A 173 6.38 20.17 3.96
C PRO A 173 6.91 19.13 2.99
N LEU A 174 7.16 19.55 1.75
CA LEU A 174 7.92 18.80 0.77
C LEU A 174 9.27 19.50 0.65
N ASP A 175 10.36 18.75 0.83
CA ASP A 175 11.68 19.25 0.46
C ASP A 175 11.68 19.39 -1.07
N ASP A 176 11.74 20.63 -1.56
CA ASP A 176 11.94 20.94 -2.98
C ASP A 176 13.39 20.55 -3.35
N ALA A 177 13.61 19.25 -3.55
CA ALA A 177 14.87 18.69 -4.03
C ALA A 177 14.88 18.54 -5.55
#